data_AF-A0A8B6F057-F1
#
_entry.id   AF-A0A8B6F057-F1
#
_cell.length_a   1.000
_cell.length_b   1.000
_cell.length_c   1.000
_cell.angle_alpha   90.00
_cell.angle_beta   90.00
_cell.angle_gamma   90.00
#
_symmetry.space_group_name_H-M   'P 1'
#
loop_
_entity.id
_entity.type
_entity.pdbx_description
1 polymer ?
#
loop_
_entity_poly.entity_id
_entity_poly.type
_entity_poly.pdbx_seq_one_letter_code
_entity_poly.pdbx_strand_id
1 'polypeptide(L)'
;MSNTEPNIYHNNIFVDGTTDNDVYIECFDTENQYDYEEVSAIAKTKQPDVKIPDNIPKIQSIKEDNSRSKKKHAHLRFMFLISGFVIILVASNGVTFIITKDILSEDKSNMTPCTGLKCLNGGSCEVLNGTFQCLCESGFSGSLCEVTPCFERNCLNGGSCEVLNGMFHCSCKSGFSGHLCEVTPCTGRNCLNGGSCEVLKGVFQCLCKPGFSGDLCEDILHQIITSPGYPSSYKHNTHEQWNIDVGLSNTVRITFTQIELESNYDFVKVYNGQSTTCCSLANYTGTIYSKELTSTGRYMTILFTTDGSGTKSGFRAVIYKITN
;
A
#
# COMPACT_ATOMS: atom_id res chain seq x y z
N MET A 1 -9.57 21.74 -10.20
CA MET A 1 -10.31 20.47 -10.23
C MET A 1 -10.25 19.86 -8.83
N SER A 2 -11.29 20.07 -8.06
CA SER A 2 -11.61 19.35 -6.83
C SER A 2 -13.09 19.57 -6.59
N ASN A 3 -13.89 18.54 -6.86
CA ASN A 3 -15.31 18.50 -6.65
C ASN A 3 -15.61 18.62 -5.15
N THR A 4 -16.30 19.68 -4.75
CA THR A 4 -17.00 19.73 -3.47
C THR A 4 -18.42 19.28 -3.73
N GLU A 5 -18.79 18.09 -3.25
CA GLU A 5 -20.18 17.66 -3.15
C GLU A 5 -20.95 18.65 -2.25
N PRO A 6 -22.19 19.05 -2.59
CA PRO A 6 -23.02 19.81 -1.67
C PRO A 6 -23.59 18.86 -0.61
N ASN A 7 -23.47 19.24 0.67
CA ASN A 7 -24.13 18.55 1.78
C ASN A 7 -25.66 18.61 1.58
N ILE A 8 -26.27 17.45 1.31
CA ILE A 8 -27.71 17.27 1.23
C ILE A 8 -28.26 17.20 2.66
N TYR A 9 -28.94 18.24 3.12
CA TYR A 9 -29.69 18.21 4.37
C TYR A 9 -31.10 17.68 4.09
N HIS A 10 -31.40 16.47 4.55
CA HIS A 10 -32.75 15.92 4.52
C HIS A 10 -33.63 16.60 5.58
N ASN A 11 -34.40 17.61 5.19
CA ASN A 11 -35.43 18.18 6.05
C ASN A 11 -36.73 17.40 5.88
N ASN A 12 -37.12 16.64 6.92
CA ASN A 12 -38.41 15.95 6.95
C ASN A 12 -39.52 16.93 7.34
N ILE A 13 -40.44 17.21 6.42
CA ILE A 13 -41.66 17.97 6.70
C ILE A 13 -42.72 17.00 7.24
N PHE A 14 -43.24 17.26 8.44
CA PHE A 14 -44.33 16.49 9.02
C PHE A 14 -45.67 17.16 8.70
N VAL A 15 -46.54 16.44 8.00
CA VAL A 15 -47.91 16.87 7.69
C VAL A 15 -48.87 15.98 8.46
N ASP A 16 -49.64 16.56 9.38
CA ASP A 16 -50.72 15.84 10.07
C ASP A 16 -51.98 15.87 9.19
N GLY A 17 -52.34 14.72 8.63
CA GLY A 17 -53.44 14.59 7.69
C GLY A 17 -53.90 13.15 7.61
N THR A 18 -55.07 12.87 8.17
CA THR A 18 -55.74 11.57 8.05
C THR A 18 -56.33 11.44 6.64
N THR A 19 -55.59 10.81 5.72
CA THR A 19 -56.04 9.90 4.63
C THR A 19 -54.94 9.81 3.56
N ASP A 20 -54.68 8.59 3.06
CA ASP A 20 -53.65 8.22 2.08
C ASP A 20 -53.78 8.99 0.75
N ASN A 21 -53.22 10.19 0.65
CA ASN A 21 -52.89 10.84 -0.60
C ASN A 21 -51.50 11.48 -0.48
N ASP A 22 -50.61 11.14 -1.41
CA ASP A 22 -49.27 11.72 -1.51
C ASP A 22 -49.37 13.24 -1.69
N VAL A 23 -48.77 13.99 -0.76
CA VAL A 23 -48.64 15.45 -0.86
C VAL A 23 -47.27 15.77 -1.47
N TYR A 24 -47.27 16.38 -2.65
CA TYR A 24 -46.05 16.89 -3.29
C TYR A 24 -45.85 18.36 -2.91
N ILE A 25 -44.67 18.69 -2.37
CA ILE A 25 -44.27 20.06 -2.04
C ILE A 25 -43.13 20.44 -2.98
N GLU A 26 -43.40 21.35 -3.93
CA GLU A 26 -42.35 22.00 -4.72
C GLU A 26 -41.85 23.25 -3.98
N CYS A 27 -40.57 23.26 -3.62
CA CYS A 27 -39.91 24.44 -3.08
C CYS A 27 -39.31 25.25 -4.23
N PHE A 28 -39.77 26.49 -4.42
CA PHE A 28 -39.12 27.46 -5.30
C PHE A 28 -38.28 28.43 -4.47
N ASP A 29 -36.98 28.50 -4.75
CA ASP A 29 -36.13 29.62 -4.33
C ASP A 29 -36.28 30.74 -5.38
N THR A 30 -36.55 31.96 -4.93
CA THR A 30 -36.76 33.11 -5.84
C THR A 30 -35.51 33.94 -6.07
N GLU A 31 -34.35 33.55 -5.53
CA GLU A 31 -33.11 34.32 -5.70
C GLU A 31 -32.02 33.66 -6.55
N ASN A 32 -32.16 32.42 -7.02
CA ASN A 32 -31.18 31.83 -7.94
C ASN A 32 -31.80 30.99 -9.06
N GLN A 33 -31.56 31.44 -10.30
CA GLN A 33 -32.06 30.85 -11.53
C GLN A 33 -31.16 29.70 -12.01
N TYR A 34 -31.14 28.58 -11.28
CA TYR A 34 -30.57 27.32 -11.76
C TYR A 34 -31.46 26.13 -11.37
N ASP A 35 -31.81 25.33 -12.38
CA ASP A 35 -32.62 24.11 -12.28
C ASP A 35 -32.05 23.13 -11.25
N TYR A 36 -32.91 22.60 -10.38
CA TYR A 36 -32.65 21.38 -9.61
C TYR A 36 -33.74 20.34 -9.90
N GLU A 37 -33.30 19.09 -10.08
CA GLU A 37 -34.14 17.91 -10.32
C GLU A 37 -35.12 17.63 -9.15
N GLU A 38 -36.28 17.05 -9.50
CA GLU A 38 -37.39 16.66 -8.62
C GLU A 38 -36.93 16.06 -7.28
N VAL A 39 -37.14 16.78 -6.17
CA VAL A 39 -36.97 16.23 -4.83
C VAL A 39 -38.31 15.65 -4.36
N SER A 40 -38.42 14.32 -4.34
CA SER A 40 -39.57 13.61 -3.77
C SER A 40 -39.36 13.37 -2.28
N ALA A 41 -40.20 13.96 -1.42
CA ALA A 41 -40.21 13.68 0.02
C ALA A 41 -41.35 12.71 0.36
N ILE A 42 -41.03 11.60 1.03
CA ILE A 42 -42.02 10.62 1.51
C ILE A 42 -42.34 10.91 2.98
N ALA A 43 -43.58 11.30 3.27
CA ALA A 43 -44.06 11.47 4.65
C ALA A 43 -44.32 10.09 5.30
N LYS A 44 -43.82 9.87 6.53
CA LYS A 44 -44.16 8.69 7.34
C LYS A 44 -44.92 9.13 8.60
N THR A 45 -46.10 8.57 8.81
CA THR A 45 -46.96 8.82 9.97
C THR A 45 -46.56 7.97 11.17
N LYS A 46 -46.63 8.54 12.38
CA LYS A 46 -46.55 7.81 13.65
C LYS A 46 -47.65 8.34 14.58
N GLN A 47 -48.71 7.55 14.75
CA GLN A 47 -49.83 7.72 15.71
C GLN A 47 -49.37 7.66 17.18
N PRO A 48 -50.26 7.87 18.18
CA PRO A 48 -51.36 8.82 18.35
C PRO A 48 -51.24 9.51 19.75
N ASP A 49 -52.31 10.13 20.26
CA ASP A 49 -52.48 10.71 21.62
C ASP A 49 -52.17 12.20 21.79
N VAL A 50 -52.94 13.04 21.10
CA VAL A 50 -53.21 14.41 21.56
C VAL A 50 -54.73 14.58 21.71
N LYS A 51 -55.18 14.89 22.93
CA LYS A 51 -56.58 15.22 23.23
C LYS A 51 -56.93 16.59 22.65
N ILE A 52 -57.97 16.64 21.82
CA ILE A 52 -58.54 17.88 21.27
C ILE A 52 -59.55 18.47 22.30
N PRO A 53 -59.50 19.77 22.63
CA PRO A 53 -60.54 20.43 23.45
C PRO A 53 -61.86 20.63 22.68
N ASP A 54 -62.99 20.40 23.36
CA ASP A 54 -64.36 20.23 22.84
C ASP A 54 -65.08 21.46 22.23
N ASN A 55 -64.40 22.49 21.70
CA ASN A 55 -65.10 23.71 21.26
C ASN A 55 -64.64 24.29 19.91
N ILE A 56 -64.80 23.50 18.84
CA ILE A 56 -64.75 24.03 17.47
C ILE A 56 -66.10 23.75 16.77
N PRO A 57 -66.76 24.75 16.15
CA PRO A 57 -68.06 24.56 15.52
C PRO A 57 -67.96 23.61 14.31
N LYS A 58 -68.83 22.59 14.27
CA LYS A 58 -69.03 21.75 13.08
C LYS A 58 -69.61 22.59 11.94
N ILE A 59 -68.88 22.77 10.85
CA ILE A 59 -69.47 23.21 9.58
C ILE A 59 -69.95 21.97 8.82
N GLN A 60 -71.24 21.97 8.51
CA GLN A 60 -71.97 20.88 7.86
C GLN A 60 -71.54 20.65 6.40
N SER A 61 -71.71 19.40 6.00
CA SER A 61 -71.36 18.77 4.72
C SER A 61 -71.88 19.48 3.47
N ILE A 62 -71.09 19.42 2.39
CA ILE A 62 -71.59 19.55 1.01
C ILE A 62 -71.51 18.17 0.37
N LYS A 63 -72.63 17.73 -0.21
CA LYS A 63 -72.88 16.39 -0.75
C LYS A 63 -71.88 15.98 -1.84
N GLU A 64 -71.43 14.73 -1.75
CA GLU A 64 -70.81 13.99 -2.84
C GLU A 64 -71.79 13.85 -4.01
N ASP A 65 -71.31 14.06 -5.24
CA ASP A 65 -71.97 13.52 -6.42
C ASP A 65 -70.97 12.69 -7.23
N ASN A 66 -71.37 11.44 -7.45
CA ASN A 66 -70.61 10.35 -8.02
C ASN A 66 -70.54 10.47 -9.55
N SER A 67 -69.37 10.70 -10.13
CA SER A 67 -69.01 10.05 -11.40
C SER A 67 -67.52 10.12 -11.74
N ARG A 68 -67.02 8.96 -12.18
CA ARG A 68 -65.66 8.59 -12.58
C ARG A 68 -64.80 9.66 -13.28
N SER A 69 -63.58 9.78 -12.76
CA SER A 69 -62.29 9.91 -13.46
C SER A 69 -62.17 10.99 -14.55
N LYS A 70 -61.86 12.20 -14.11
CA LYS A 70 -60.94 13.10 -14.85
C LYS A 70 -59.98 13.70 -13.82
N LYS A 71 -58.67 13.50 -14.02
CA LYS A 71 -57.61 14.20 -13.27
C LYS A 71 -57.83 15.70 -13.42
N LYS A 72 -58.46 16.33 -12.43
CA LYS A 72 -58.56 17.78 -12.35
C LYS A 72 -57.24 18.28 -11.76
N HIS A 73 -56.47 19.00 -12.57
CA HIS A 73 -55.34 19.76 -12.07
C HIS A 73 -55.94 20.89 -11.21
N ALA A 74 -55.63 20.90 -9.92
CA ALA A 74 -56.04 21.99 -9.05
C ALA A 74 -55.14 23.20 -9.33
N HIS A 75 -55.71 24.28 -9.88
CA HIS A 75 -55.02 25.56 -9.93
C HIS A 75 -54.97 26.13 -8.51
N LEU A 76 -53.80 26.09 -7.87
CA LEU A 76 -53.55 26.83 -6.64
C LEU A 76 -53.54 28.33 -6.97
N ARG A 77 -54.44 29.09 -6.33
CA ARG A 77 -54.37 30.55 -6.31
C ARG A 77 -53.69 30.97 -5.01
N PHE A 78 -52.50 31.55 -5.11
CA PHE A 78 -51.78 32.12 -3.98
C PHE A 78 -52.37 33.48 -3.61
N MET A 79 -52.68 33.68 -2.33
CA MET A 79 -53.08 34.98 -1.80
C MET A 79 -52.08 35.37 -0.71
N PHE A 80 -51.20 36.32 -0.99
CA PHE A 80 -50.20 36.81 -0.04
C PHE A 80 -50.80 37.93 0.81
N LEU A 81 -50.89 37.75 2.14
CA LEU A 81 -51.14 38.82 3.09
C LEU A 81 -49.86 39.11 3.85
N ILE A 82 -49.48 40.39 3.91
CA ILE A 82 -48.18 40.87 4.37
C ILE A 82 -48.17 40.96 5.90
N SER A 83 -47.05 40.55 6.51
CA SER A 83 -46.68 40.50 7.93
C SER A 83 -47.07 39.20 8.67
N GLY A 84 -46.05 38.38 8.97
CA GLY A 84 -46.20 37.12 9.70
C GLY A 84 -46.70 35.98 8.82
N PHE A 85 -45.81 35.39 8.02
CA PHE A 85 -46.13 34.34 7.07
C PHE A 85 -46.75 33.09 7.75
N VAL A 86 -48.07 32.96 7.64
CA VAL A 86 -48.82 31.71 7.79
C VAL A 86 -49.16 31.24 6.38
N ILE A 87 -48.67 30.07 5.99
CA ILE A 87 -49.00 29.50 4.68
C ILE A 87 -50.22 28.60 4.89
N ILE A 88 -51.34 29.01 4.31
CA ILE A 88 -52.60 28.26 4.32
C ILE A 88 -52.75 27.61 2.95
N LEU A 89 -52.65 26.28 2.90
CA LEU A 89 -52.88 25.50 1.69
C LEU A 89 -54.30 24.95 1.73
N VAL A 90 -55.12 25.33 0.75
CA VAL A 90 -56.49 24.83 0.61
C VAL A 90 -56.55 23.89 -0.59
N ALA A 91 -56.81 22.61 -0.34
CA ALA A 91 -56.99 21.62 -1.41
C ALA A 91 -58.44 21.66 -1.94
N SER A 92 -58.66 21.25 -3.20
CA SER A 92 -59.97 21.31 -3.89
C SER A 92 -61.09 20.49 -3.27
N ASN A 93 -60.76 19.66 -2.28
CA ASN A 93 -61.61 18.82 -1.45
C ASN A 93 -61.91 19.44 -0.07
N GLY A 94 -61.57 20.71 0.15
CA GLY A 94 -61.93 21.47 1.36
C GLY A 94 -61.02 21.27 2.56
N VAL A 95 -59.94 20.49 2.42
CA VAL A 95 -58.94 20.30 3.47
C VAL A 95 -58.04 21.53 3.51
N THR A 96 -57.90 22.12 4.71
CA THR A 96 -57.07 23.30 4.95
C THR A 96 -55.88 22.89 5.79
N PHE A 97 -54.66 23.01 5.25
CA PHE A 97 -53.43 22.81 5.99
C PHE A 97 -52.91 24.17 6.47
N ILE A 98 -52.67 24.27 7.78
CA ILE A 98 -52.08 25.45 8.39
C ILE A 98 -50.63 25.11 8.73
N ILE A 99 -49.69 25.68 7.98
CA ILE A 99 -48.27 25.58 8.32
C ILE A 99 -47.95 26.80 9.19
N THR A 100 -47.90 26.59 10.51
CA THR A 100 -47.35 27.59 11.44
C THR A 100 -45.84 27.47 11.47
N LYS A 101 -45.16 28.58 11.72
CA LYS A 101 -43.69 28.73 11.72
C LYS A 101 -42.99 27.96 12.87
N ASP A 102 -43.65 27.03 13.53
CA ASP A 102 -43.07 26.30 14.68
C ASP A 102 -42.27 25.04 14.27
N ILE A 103 -42.13 24.75 12.98
CA ILE A 103 -41.30 23.61 12.49
C ILE A 103 -39.84 24.02 12.20
N LEU A 104 -39.48 25.31 12.28
CA LEU A 104 -38.10 25.80 12.11
C LEU A 104 -37.47 26.28 13.43
N SER A 105 -37.94 25.76 14.56
CA SER A 105 -37.27 25.92 15.84
C SER A 105 -36.34 24.71 16.08
N GLU A 106 -35.27 24.61 15.28
CA GLU A 106 -34.04 24.14 15.93
C GLU A 106 -33.69 25.22 16.95
N ASP A 107 -33.70 24.82 18.21
CA ASP A 107 -33.40 25.67 19.35
C ASP A 107 -32.04 26.35 19.17
N LYS A 108 -32.03 27.56 18.58
CA LYS A 108 -30.83 28.41 18.40
C LYS A 108 -30.30 28.99 19.72
N SER A 109 -30.77 28.51 20.87
CA SER A 109 -30.37 29.03 22.18
C SER A 109 -29.02 28.53 22.67
N ASN A 110 -28.37 27.57 21.98
CA ASN A 110 -27.12 26.98 22.47
C ASN A 110 -26.10 26.56 21.38
N MET A 111 -26.06 27.28 20.26
CA MET A 111 -25.08 27.04 19.20
C MET A 111 -23.81 27.85 19.48
N THR A 112 -22.83 27.22 20.11
CA THR A 112 -21.49 27.80 20.29
C THR A 112 -20.67 27.66 19.00
N PRO A 113 -19.60 28.46 18.80
CA PRO A 113 -18.65 28.23 17.71
C PRO A 113 -18.05 26.81 17.66
N CYS A 114 -18.08 26.07 18.77
CA CYS A 114 -17.65 24.67 18.86
C CYS A 114 -18.75 23.65 18.56
N THR A 115 -20.02 24.06 18.44
CA THR A 115 -21.14 23.15 18.19
C THR A 115 -21.02 22.55 16.79
N GLY A 116 -20.80 21.22 16.71
CA GLY A 116 -20.60 20.50 15.44
C GLY A 116 -19.18 20.55 14.87
N LEU A 117 -18.26 21.30 15.50
CA LEU A 117 -16.86 21.37 15.09
C LEU A 117 -16.05 20.25 15.74
N LYS A 118 -15.30 19.49 14.94
CA LYS A 118 -14.45 18.40 15.41
C LYS A 118 -12.97 18.75 15.17
N CYS A 119 -12.26 19.11 16.24
CA CYS A 119 -10.80 19.18 16.21
C CYS A 119 -10.24 17.77 15.96
N LEU A 120 -9.26 17.65 15.06
CA LEU A 120 -8.64 16.38 14.68
C LEU A 120 -7.56 15.96 15.67
N ASN A 121 -7.12 14.71 15.56
CA ASN A 121 -5.97 14.17 16.31
C ASN A 121 -6.03 14.40 17.84
N GLY A 122 -7.22 14.27 18.44
CA GLY A 122 -7.42 14.43 19.88
C GLY A 122 -7.50 15.88 20.38
N GLY A 123 -7.47 16.87 19.48
CA GLY A 123 -7.61 18.27 19.85
C GLY A 123 -8.93 18.59 20.56
N SER A 124 -8.91 19.58 21.45
CA SER A 124 -10.08 20.06 22.19
C SER A 124 -10.54 21.42 21.68
N CYS A 125 -11.85 21.61 21.49
CA CYS A 125 -12.40 22.90 21.03
C CYS A 125 -12.69 23.81 22.22
N GLU A 126 -12.17 25.04 22.18
CA GLU A 126 -12.48 26.09 23.14
C GLU A 126 -13.04 27.33 22.44
N VAL A 127 -13.97 28.01 23.11
CA VAL A 127 -14.53 29.28 22.63
C VAL A 127 -13.63 30.42 23.11
N LEU A 128 -12.98 31.11 22.17
CA LEU A 128 -12.14 32.27 22.44
C LEU A 128 -12.69 33.50 21.71
N ASN A 129 -13.01 34.55 22.45
CA ASN A 129 -13.49 35.84 21.91
C ASN A 129 -14.68 35.72 20.93
N GLY A 130 -15.60 34.80 21.17
CA GLY A 130 -16.77 34.57 20.30
C GLY A 130 -16.46 33.78 19.02
N THR A 131 -15.22 33.29 18.86
CA THR A 131 -14.77 32.37 17.82
C THR A 131 -14.39 31.02 18.42
N PHE A 132 -14.06 30.03 17.60
CA PHE A 132 -13.54 28.74 18.07
C PHE A 132 -12.01 28.71 17.95
N GLN A 133 -11.36 27.96 18.82
CA GLN A 133 -9.96 27.59 18.71
C GLN A 133 -9.80 26.12 19.08
N CYS A 134 -9.08 25.37 18.25
CA CYS A 134 -8.65 24.02 18.62
C CYS A 134 -7.34 24.09 19.41
N LEU A 135 -7.34 23.55 20.63
CA LEU A 135 -6.15 23.25 21.40
C LEU A 135 -5.62 21.89 20.95
N CYS A 136 -4.46 21.89 20.29
CA CYS A 136 -3.86 20.68 19.77
C CYS A 136 -3.06 19.93 20.82
N GLU A 137 -3.14 18.60 20.78
CA GLU A 137 -2.21 17.75 21.52
C GLU A 137 -0.77 17.94 21.02
N SER A 138 0.19 17.57 21.87
CA SER A 138 1.62 17.75 21.58
C SER A 138 2.00 17.12 20.23
N GLY A 139 2.66 17.92 19.38
CA GLY A 139 3.16 17.50 18.07
C GLY A 139 2.20 17.72 16.90
N PHE A 140 0.92 18.01 17.16
CA PHE A 140 -0.04 18.39 16.12
C PHE A 140 -0.11 19.91 15.98
N SER A 141 -0.46 20.38 14.80
CA SER A 141 -0.64 21.81 14.52
C SER A 141 -1.73 22.05 13.48
N GLY A 142 -2.00 23.31 13.15
CA GLY A 142 -3.10 23.70 12.26
C GLY A 142 -4.32 24.22 13.01
N SER A 143 -5.26 24.79 12.26
CA SER A 143 -6.44 25.46 12.82
C SER A 143 -7.46 24.48 13.42
N LEU A 144 -7.44 23.23 12.92
CA LEU A 144 -8.25 22.10 13.35
C LEU A 144 -7.36 20.95 13.87
N CYS A 145 -6.09 21.21 14.17
CA CYS A 145 -5.09 20.19 14.56
C CYS A 145 -4.86 19.10 13.50
N GLU A 146 -5.03 19.47 12.23
CA GLU A 146 -4.94 18.60 11.05
C GLU A 146 -3.50 18.26 10.62
N VAL A 147 -2.53 19.11 10.96
CA VAL A 147 -1.13 18.95 10.57
C VAL A 147 -0.44 18.01 11.56
N THR A 148 0.05 16.88 11.05
CA THR A 148 0.72 15.86 11.87
C THR A 148 2.23 16.08 11.94
N PRO A 149 2.93 15.47 12.91
CA PRO A 149 4.39 15.45 12.94
C PRO A 149 5.06 14.89 11.68
N CYS A 150 4.32 14.10 10.88
CA CYS A 150 4.78 13.53 9.61
C CYS A 150 4.66 14.48 8.42
N PHE A 151 4.04 15.65 8.59
CA PHE A 151 3.95 16.65 7.53
C PHE A 151 5.37 17.11 7.12
N GLU A 152 5.70 16.96 5.84
CA GLU A 152 7.02 17.23 5.22
C GLU A 152 8.21 16.40 5.75
N ARG A 153 8.00 15.46 6.68
CA ARG A 153 9.06 14.56 7.15
C ARG A 153 9.09 13.28 6.33
N ASN A 154 10.09 13.20 5.45
CA ASN A 154 10.27 12.07 4.55
C ASN A 154 11.18 11.00 5.16
N CYS A 155 10.61 9.83 5.47
CA CYS A 155 11.40 8.64 5.77
C CYS A 155 12.13 8.18 4.50
N LEU A 156 13.43 7.95 4.59
CA LEU A 156 14.28 7.54 3.48
C LEU A 156 14.07 6.06 3.14
N ASN A 157 14.64 5.64 1.99
CA ASN A 157 14.64 4.25 1.54
C ASN A 157 13.25 3.59 1.47
N GLY A 158 12.21 4.42 1.27
CA GLY A 158 10.83 3.98 1.19
C GLY A 158 10.23 3.53 2.52
N GLY A 159 10.75 4.03 3.65
CA GLY A 159 10.10 3.90 4.95
C GLY A 159 8.78 4.67 5.02
N SER A 160 7.93 4.30 5.98
CA SER A 160 6.63 4.91 6.22
C SER A 160 6.69 5.80 7.48
N CYS A 161 6.16 7.02 7.40
CA CYS A 161 6.05 7.87 8.58
C CYS A 161 4.78 7.53 9.38
N GLU A 162 4.94 7.34 10.67
CA GLU A 162 3.88 7.04 11.64
C GLU A 162 3.98 8.02 12.81
N VAL A 163 2.85 8.31 13.46
CA VAL A 163 2.83 9.16 14.66
C VAL A 163 2.75 8.25 15.89
N LEU A 164 3.78 8.29 16.73
CA LEU A 164 3.85 7.56 17.99
C LEU A 164 4.02 8.55 19.15
N ASN A 165 3.08 8.56 20.09
CA ASN A 165 3.07 9.46 21.25
C ASN A 165 3.24 10.95 20.88
N GLY A 166 2.57 11.41 19.81
CA GLY A 166 2.68 12.79 19.33
C GLY A 166 4.01 13.14 18.66
N MET A 167 4.92 12.17 18.48
CA MET A 167 6.17 12.34 17.74
C MET A 167 6.12 11.59 16.42
N PHE A 168 6.89 12.07 15.44
CA PHE A 168 7.07 11.33 14.20
C PHE A 168 8.01 10.14 14.43
N HIS A 169 7.72 9.02 13.79
CA HIS A 169 8.51 7.81 13.81
C HIS A 169 8.55 7.22 12.40
N CYS A 170 9.74 6.87 11.91
CA CYS A 170 9.87 6.18 10.65
C CYS A 170 9.88 4.67 10.85
N SER A 171 8.86 4.01 10.31
CA SER A 171 8.78 2.56 10.17
C SER A 171 9.58 2.13 8.94
N CYS A 172 10.74 1.51 9.18
CA CYS A 172 11.68 1.18 8.12
C CYS A 172 11.34 -0.13 7.40
N LYS A 173 11.58 -0.17 6.09
CA LYS A 173 11.56 -1.42 5.32
C LYS A 173 12.69 -2.34 5.77
N SER A 174 12.49 -3.64 5.55
CA SER A 174 13.47 -4.68 5.90
C SER A 174 14.87 -4.32 5.39
N GLY A 175 15.86 -4.42 6.29
CA GLY A 175 17.27 -4.12 6.00
C GLY A 175 17.71 -2.68 6.24
N PHE A 176 16.78 -1.73 6.37
CA PHE A 176 17.10 -0.34 6.67
C PHE A 176 16.91 -0.05 8.15
N SER A 177 17.67 0.91 8.68
CA SER A 177 17.55 1.37 10.07
C SER A 177 17.91 2.85 10.19
N GLY A 178 17.89 3.38 11.42
CA GLY A 178 18.07 4.81 11.68
C GLY A 178 16.74 5.52 11.90
N HIS A 179 16.82 6.77 12.38
CA HIS A 179 15.64 7.54 12.76
C HIS A 179 14.80 7.96 11.53
N LEU A 180 15.46 8.13 10.39
CA LEU A 180 14.87 8.45 9.09
C LEU A 180 15.01 7.27 8.12
N CYS A 181 15.33 6.06 8.57
CA CYS A 181 15.66 4.91 7.74
C CYS A 181 16.86 5.17 6.80
N GLU A 182 17.80 6.02 7.20
CA GLU A 182 18.98 6.45 6.45
C GLU A 182 20.11 5.40 6.44
N VAL A 183 20.16 4.51 7.43
CA VAL A 183 21.17 3.48 7.54
C VAL A 183 20.81 2.34 6.61
N THR A 184 21.69 2.08 5.65
CA THR A 184 21.51 1.03 4.66
C THR A 184 22.24 -0.24 5.09
N PRO A 185 21.91 -1.41 4.50
CA PRO A 185 22.71 -2.63 4.67
C PRO A 185 24.21 -2.46 4.30
N CYS A 186 24.53 -1.46 3.47
CA CYS A 186 25.90 -1.13 3.07
C CYS A 186 26.63 -0.19 4.05
N THR A 187 25.92 0.45 4.99
CA THR A 187 26.55 1.38 5.93
C THR A 187 27.54 0.62 6.82
N GLY A 188 28.83 0.98 6.74
CA GLY A 188 29.91 0.35 7.50
C GLY A 188 30.38 -1.01 6.95
N ARG A 189 29.84 -1.47 5.81
CA ARG A 189 30.33 -2.69 5.14
C ARG A 189 31.30 -2.33 4.03
N ASN A 190 32.47 -2.97 4.07
CA ASN A 190 33.52 -2.77 3.08
C ASN A 190 33.62 -4.01 2.19
N CYS A 191 33.22 -3.87 0.93
CA CYS A 191 33.57 -4.84 -0.10
C CYS A 191 35.09 -4.76 -0.33
N LEU A 192 35.78 -5.87 -0.17
CA LEU A 192 37.22 -5.98 -0.33
C LEU A 192 37.62 -5.86 -1.80
N ASN A 193 38.92 -5.70 -2.02
CA ASN A 193 39.52 -5.65 -3.35
C ASN A 193 38.88 -4.63 -4.31
N GLY A 194 38.33 -3.55 -3.75
CA GLY A 194 37.69 -2.47 -4.50
C GLY A 194 36.34 -2.83 -5.11
N GLY A 195 35.64 -3.83 -4.55
CA GLY A 195 34.24 -4.10 -4.88
C GLY A 195 33.31 -2.94 -4.47
N SER A 196 32.12 -2.89 -5.07
CA SER A 196 31.09 -1.88 -4.76
C SER A 196 29.94 -2.51 -3.99
N CYS A 197 29.45 -1.86 -2.93
CA CYS A 197 28.30 -2.34 -2.18
C CYS A 197 27.00 -1.83 -2.80
N GLU A 198 26.08 -2.74 -3.08
CA GLU A 198 24.74 -2.42 -3.56
C GLU A 198 23.67 -3.00 -2.64
N VAL A 199 22.53 -2.32 -2.56
CA VAL A 199 21.38 -2.79 -1.79
C VAL A 199 20.39 -3.47 -2.74
N LEU A 200 20.23 -4.79 -2.61
CA LEU A 200 19.33 -5.60 -3.41
C LEU A 200 18.26 -6.19 -2.49
N LYS A 201 16.99 -5.78 -2.68
CA LYS A 201 15.85 -6.25 -1.87
C LYS A 201 16.05 -6.13 -0.34
N GLY A 202 16.74 -5.09 0.11
CA GLY A 202 16.99 -4.84 1.53
C GLY A 202 18.15 -5.64 2.12
N VAL A 203 18.91 -6.38 1.31
CA VAL A 203 20.20 -6.96 1.73
C VAL A 203 21.35 -6.25 1.03
N PHE A 204 22.53 -6.27 1.65
CA PHE A 204 23.75 -5.81 1.00
C PHE A 204 24.26 -6.92 0.08
N GLN A 205 24.84 -6.53 -1.05
CA GLN A 205 25.56 -7.43 -1.94
C GLN A 205 26.78 -6.70 -2.48
N CYS A 206 27.93 -7.37 -2.48
CA CYS A 206 29.13 -6.82 -3.10
C CYS A 206 29.20 -7.17 -4.58
N LEU A 207 29.35 -6.16 -5.42
CA LEU A 207 29.73 -6.32 -6.82
C LEU A 207 31.25 -6.38 -6.92
N CYS A 208 31.75 -7.58 -7.22
CA CYS A 208 33.18 -7.82 -7.30
C CYS A 208 33.76 -7.38 -8.64
N LYS A 209 34.95 -6.78 -8.58
CA LYS A 209 35.75 -6.49 -9.77
C LYS A 209 36.24 -7.79 -10.43
N PRO A 210 36.58 -7.76 -11.73
CA PRO A 210 37.15 -8.93 -12.40
C PRO A 210 38.35 -9.49 -11.64
N GLY A 211 38.37 -10.80 -11.45
CA GLY A 211 39.41 -11.49 -10.68
C GLY A 211 39.11 -11.66 -9.19
N PHE A 212 37.95 -11.21 -8.70
CA PHE A 212 37.52 -11.42 -7.33
C PHE A 212 36.15 -12.08 -7.24
N SER A 213 35.92 -12.81 -6.14
CA SER A 213 34.65 -13.47 -5.83
C SER A 213 34.45 -13.54 -4.31
N GLY A 214 33.34 -14.14 -3.87
CA GLY A 214 32.94 -14.18 -2.46
C GLY A 214 31.95 -13.07 -2.09
N ASP A 215 31.34 -13.19 -0.92
CA ASP A 215 30.29 -12.27 -0.47
C ASP A 215 30.83 -10.87 -0.19
N LEU A 216 32.12 -10.75 0.15
CA LEU A 216 32.84 -9.52 0.38
C LEU A 216 33.93 -9.28 -0.68
N CYS A 217 33.96 -10.04 -1.78
CA CYS A 217 35.02 -9.98 -2.79
C CYS A 217 36.43 -10.32 -2.24
N GLU A 218 36.49 -11.16 -1.21
CA GLU A 218 37.70 -11.62 -0.53
C GLU A 218 38.51 -12.62 -1.34
N ASP A 219 37.85 -13.39 -2.21
CA ASP A 219 38.47 -14.51 -2.90
C ASP A 219 39.16 -14.04 -4.16
N ILE A 220 40.41 -14.48 -4.34
CA ILE A 220 41.27 -13.98 -5.41
C ILE A 220 41.37 -15.04 -6.50
N LEU A 221 41.06 -14.67 -7.74
CA LEU A 221 41.24 -15.54 -8.90
C LEU A 221 42.71 -15.96 -8.98
N HIS A 222 42.94 -17.26 -8.87
CA HIS A 222 44.28 -17.83 -8.93
C HIS A 222 44.60 -18.31 -10.35
N GLN A 223 43.71 -19.11 -10.93
CA GLN A 223 43.88 -19.63 -12.29
C GLN A 223 42.56 -20.11 -12.88
N ILE A 224 42.56 -20.29 -14.20
CA ILE A 224 41.49 -20.95 -14.94
C ILE A 224 42.11 -22.16 -15.63
N ILE A 225 41.50 -23.34 -15.47
CA ILE A 225 41.94 -24.57 -16.14
C ILE A 225 40.85 -25.11 -17.04
N THR A 226 41.28 -25.73 -18.12
CA THR A 226 40.41 -26.39 -19.08
C THR A 226 41.02 -27.72 -19.48
N SER A 227 40.19 -28.69 -19.84
CA SER A 227 40.67 -29.89 -20.54
C SER A 227 41.35 -29.51 -21.86
N PRO A 228 42.35 -30.27 -22.33
CA PRO A 228 43.00 -30.00 -23.61
C PRO A 228 41.98 -29.95 -24.76
N GLY A 229 41.98 -28.86 -25.51
CA GLY A 229 41.09 -28.67 -26.67
C GLY A 229 39.74 -28.01 -26.37
N TYR A 230 39.36 -27.78 -25.10
CA TYR A 230 38.09 -27.14 -24.74
C TYR A 230 37.89 -25.79 -25.47
N PRO A 231 36.69 -25.46 -25.99
CA PRO A 231 35.43 -26.22 -25.90
C PRO A 231 35.25 -27.28 -27.00
N SER A 232 36.30 -27.57 -27.78
CA SER A 232 36.29 -28.68 -28.74
C SER A 232 36.56 -30.01 -28.03
N SER A 233 36.37 -31.10 -28.77
CA SER A 233 36.59 -32.44 -28.23
C SER A 233 38.01 -32.65 -27.70
N TYR A 234 38.13 -33.17 -26.47
CA TYR A 234 39.41 -33.62 -25.93
C TYR A 234 39.93 -34.86 -26.68
N LYS A 235 41.21 -35.20 -26.49
CA LYS A 235 41.84 -36.37 -27.14
C LYS A 235 41.61 -37.64 -26.32
N HIS A 236 41.60 -38.78 -27.00
CA HIS A 236 41.64 -40.11 -26.36
C HIS A 236 42.96 -40.36 -25.64
N ASN A 237 42.95 -41.30 -24.69
CA ASN A 237 44.09 -41.74 -23.88
C ASN A 237 44.87 -40.59 -23.21
N THR A 238 44.17 -39.53 -22.83
CA THR A 238 44.73 -38.34 -22.19
C THR A 238 44.91 -38.59 -20.69
N HIS A 239 46.01 -38.10 -20.13
CA HIS A 239 46.29 -38.14 -18.69
C HIS A 239 46.96 -36.83 -18.24
N GLU A 240 46.14 -35.85 -17.85
CA GLU A 240 46.59 -34.51 -17.49
C GLU A 240 46.40 -34.23 -16.00
N GLN A 241 47.40 -33.62 -15.37
CA GLN A 241 47.36 -33.31 -13.95
C GLN A 241 47.72 -31.85 -13.68
N TRP A 242 46.92 -31.18 -12.84
CA TRP A 242 47.19 -29.85 -12.32
C TRP A 242 47.46 -29.94 -10.82
N ASN A 243 48.62 -29.43 -10.39
CA ASN A 243 48.98 -29.32 -8.97
C ASN A 243 48.88 -27.86 -8.56
N ILE A 244 47.86 -27.53 -7.77
CA ILE A 244 47.54 -26.17 -7.37
C ILE A 244 48.21 -25.87 -6.04
N ASP A 245 48.82 -24.69 -5.94
CA ASP A 245 49.37 -24.15 -4.70
C ASP A 245 49.02 -22.66 -4.57
N VAL A 246 48.18 -22.33 -3.58
CA VAL A 246 47.72 -20.95 -3.34
C VAL A 246 48.52 -20.21 -2.27
N GLY A 247 49.60 -20.78 -1.74
CA GLY A 247 50.44 -20.17 -0.71
C GLY A 247 49.99 -20.46 0.73
N LEU A 248 50.89 -20.21 1.69
CA LEU A 248 50.66 -20.47 3.12
C LEU A 248 49.41 -19.79 3.67
N SER A 249 48.72 -20.47 4.59
CA SER A 249 47.51 -19.98 5.27
C SER A 249 46.31 -19.67 4.36
N ASN A 250 46.26 -20.25 3.16
CA ASN A 250 45.13 -20.14 2.26
C ASN A 250 44.54 -21.51 1.94
N THR A 251 43.31 -21.52 1.44
CA THR A 251 42.66 -22.71 0.89
C THR A 251 42.32 -22.51 -0.58
N VAL A 252 42.17 -23.62 -1.30
CA VAL A 252 41.84 -23.64 -2.72
C VAL A 252 40.34 -23.88 -2.84
N ARG A 253 39.64 -23.00 -3.55
CA ARG A 253 38.28 -23.28 -4.02
C ARG A 253 38.28 -23.44 -5.52
N ILE A 254 37.71 -24.53 -6.00
CA ILE A 254 37.53 -24.79 -7.42
C ILE A 254 36.05 -24.79 -7.76
N THR A 255 35.69 -24.08 -8.82
CA THR A 255 34.34 -24.07 -9.38
C THR A 255 34.42 -24.53 -10.82
N PHE A 256 33.93 -25.74 -11.09
CA PHE A 256 33.69 -26.20 -12.45
C PHE A 256 32.49 -25.44 -13.01
N THR A 257 32.70 -24.67 -14.08
CA THR A 257 31.63 -23.92 -14.76
C THR A 257 30.96 -24.73 -15.86
N GLN A 258 31.57 -25.84 -16.26
CA GLN A 258 31.01 -26.83 -17.18
C GLN A 258 31.89 -28.08 -17.14
N ILE A 259 31.26 -29.25 -17.16
CA ILE A 259 31.86 -30.56 -17.39
C ILE A 259 30.96 -31.28 -18.39
N GLU A 260 31.53 -31.77 -19.47
CA GLU A 260 30.91 -32.65 -20.46
C GLU A 260 31.95 -33.68 -20.86
N LEU A 261 31.87 -34.85 -20.23
CA LEU A 261 32.76 -35.99 -20.43
C LEU A 261 31.96 -37.20 -20.89
N GLU A 262 32.63 -38.20 -21.46
CA GLU A 262 32.00 -39.48 -21.73
C GLU A 262 31.62 -40.18 -20.42
N SER A 263 30.31 -40.39 -20.24
CA SER A 263 29.75 -40.94 -19.01
C SER A 263 30.32 -42.32 -18.68
N ASN A 264 30.93 -42.44 -17.51
CA ASN A 264 31.52 -43.64 -16.92
C ASN A 264 32.85 -44.12 -17.54
N TYR A 265 33.39 -43.41 -18.54
CA TYR A 265 34.65 -43.77 -19.19
C TYR A 265 35.72 -42.70 -18.96
N ASP A 266 35.32 -41.43 -19.05
CA ASP A 266 36.20 -40.30 -18.84
C ASP A 266 35.90 -39.58 -17.53
N PHE A 267 36.96 -39.16 -16.85
CA PHE A 267 36.86 -38.66 -15.49
C PHE A 267 37.73 -37.44 -15.24
N VAL A 268 37.18 -36.47 -14.51
CA VAL A 268 37.97 -35.46 -13.79
C VAL A 268 37.87 -35.73 -12.29
N LYS A 269 39.01 -36.05 -11.68
CA LYS A 269 39.17 -36.34 -10.26
C LYS A 269 39.80 -35.16 -9.56
N VAL A 270 39.32 -34.85 -8.37
CA VAL A 270 39.82 -33.73 -7.54
C VAL A 270 40.27 -34.30 -6.21
N TYR A 271 41.47 -33.94 -5.78
CA TYR A 271 42.11 -34.43 -4.56
C TYR A 271 42.44 -33.28 -3.62
N ASN A 272 42.19 -33.49 -2.32
CA ASN A 272 42.53 -32.56 -1.26
C ASN A 272 44.00 -32.74 -0.85
N GLY A 273 44.89 -31.90 -1.38
CA GLY A 273 46.33 -32.00 -1.15
C GLY A 273 47.15 -31.99 -2.44
N GLN A 274 48.42 -32.41 -2.33
CA GLN A 274 49.41 -32.39 -3.42
C GLN A 274 49.56 -33.76 -4.14
N SER A 275 48.80 -34.78 -3.74
CA SER A 275 48.93 -36.14 -4.26
C SER A 275 47.62 -36.67 -4.82
N THR A 276 47.72 -37.65 -5.72
CA THR A 276 46.60 -38.45 -6.24
C THR A 276 46.37 -39.74 -5.45
N THR A 277 47.24 -40.06 -4.48
CA THR A 277 47.13 -41.26 -3.64
C THR A 277 46.11 -41.11 -2.51
N CYS A 278 45.88 -39.88 -2.07
CA CYS A 278 44.83 -39.44 -1.14
C CYS A 278 44.71 -37.91 -1.31
N CYS A 279 43.60 -37.26 -1.02
CA CYS A 279 42.31 -37.77 -0.55
C CYS A 279 41.26 -37.26 -1.53
N SER A 280 40.57 -38.17 -2.22
CA SER A 280 39.67 -37.81 -3.31
C SER A 280 38.47 -37.01 -2.77
N LEU A 281 38.32 -35.77 -3.23
CA LEU A 281 37.16 -34.91 -2.98
C LEU A 281 36.01 -35.25 -3.93
N ALA A 282 36.33 -35.54 -5.19
CA ALA A 282 35.34 -35.83 -6.20
C ALA A 282 35.90 -36.64 -7.36
N ASN A 283 35.01 -37.35 -8.04
CA ASN A 283 35.25 -38.04 -9.30
C ASN A 283 34.06 -37.75 -10.23
N TYR A 284 34.20 -36.82 -11.16
CA TYR A 284 33.12 -36.39 -12.05
C TYR A 284 33.25 -37.01 -13.43
N THR A 285 32.09 -37.32 -14.03
CA THR A 285 31.91 -37.83 -15.39
C THR A 285 30.55 -37.33 -15.91
N GLY A 286 30.27 -37.51 -17.20
CA GLY A 286 29.03 -37.06 -17.83
C GLY A 286 28.92 -35.54 -17.92
N THR A 287 27.69 -35.02 -17.81
CA THR A 287 27.40 -33.59 -17.95
C THR A 287 27.06 -32.93 -16.61
N ILE A 288 27.80 -31.91 -16.21
CA ILE A 288 27.59 -31.11 -15.00
C ILE A 288 27.76 -29.63 -15.34
N TYR A 289 26.76 -28.82 -15.03
CA TYR A 289 26.78 -27.39 -15.36
C TYR A 289 27.51 -26.53 -14.32
N SER A 290 27.45 -26.89 -13.05
CA SER A 290 28.20 -26.16 -12.02
C SER A 290 28.47 -27.04 -10.83
N LYS A 291 29.71 -27.03 -10.34
CA LYS A 291 30.05 -27.69 -9.09
C LYS A 291 31.24 -27.03 -8.42
N GLU A 292 31.11 -26.83 -7.12
CA GLU A 292 32.13 -26.21 -6.29
C GLU A 292 32.68 -27.18 -5.24
N LEU A 293 33.98 -27.10 -5.00
CA LEU A 293 34.71 -27.83 -3.96
C LEU A 293 35.76 -26.91 -3.33
N THR A 294 36.01 -27.12 -2.04
CA THR A 294 37.04 -26.39 -1.29
C THR A 294 37.99 -27.39 -0.64
N SER A 295 39.30 -27.14 -0.73
CA SER A 295 40.31 -27.92 0.00
C SER A 295 40.35 -27.54 1.47
N THR A 296 41.01 -28.37 2.28
CA THR A 296 41.28 -28.05 3.70
C THR A 296 42.61 -27.32 3.90
N GLY A 297 43.38 -27.10 2.83
CA GLY A 297 44.69 -26.45 2.90
C GLY A 297 45.12 -25.87 1.55
N ARG A 298 46.37 -25.40 1.47
CA ARG A 298 46.87 -24.64 0.31
C ARG A 298 47.02 -25.43 -1.00
N TYR A 299 46.90 -26.75 -0.95
CA TYR A 299 47.12 -27.62 -2.09
C TYR A 299 45.83 -28.30 -2.55
N MET A 300 45.67 -28.42 -3.87
CA MET A 300 44.64 -29.22 -4.51
C MET A 300 45.23 -29.83 -5.78
N THR A 301 44.95 -31.11 -6.04
CA THR A 301 45.39 -31.78 -7.27
C THR A 301 44.18 -32.17 -8.11
N ILE A 302 44.20 -31.84 -9.40
CA ILE A 302 43.18 -32.22 -10.37
C ILE A 302 43.80 -33.19 -11.35
N LEU A 303 43.12 -34.30 -11.63
CA LEU A 303 43.54 -35.32 -12.58
C LEU A 303 42.43 -35.56 -13.60
N PHE A 304 42.73 -35.37 -14.88
CA PHE A 304 41.85 -35.68 -16.00
C PHE A 304 42.37 -36.89 -16.76
N THR A 305 41.53 -37.92 -16.88
CA THR A 305 41.86 -39.16 -17.59
C THR A 305 40.76 -39.54 -18.56
N THR A 306 41.14 -39.96 -19.77
CA THR A 306 40.20 -40.43 -20.80
C THR A 306 40.52 -41.83 -21.29
N ASP A 307 39.52 -42.52 -21.81
CA ASP A 307 39.66 -43.82 -22.44
C ASP A 307 40.13 -43.72 -23.92
N GLY A 308 40.11 -44.85 -24.64
CA GLY A 308 40.54 -44.93 -26.04
C GLY A 308 39.51 -44.50 -27.08
N SER A 309 38.30 -44.10 -26.67
CA SER A 309 37.16 -43.78 -27.55
C SER A 309 36.37 -42.58 -27.00
N GLY A 310 35.11 -42.40 -27.44
CA GLY A 310 34.16 -41.35 -27.04
C GLY A 310 34.70 -40.02 -26.51
N THR A 311 34.48 -38.92 -27.25
CA THR A 311 34.89 -37.58 -26.79
C THR A 311 33.73 -36.60 -26.72
N LYS A 312 33.88 -35.62 -25.83
CA LYS A 312 32.94 -34.53 -25.57
C LYS A 312 33.70 -33.21 -25.44
N SER A 313 33.01 -32.09 -25.20
CA SER A 313 33.62 -30.76 -25.15
C SER A 313 34.62 -30.57 -24.00
N GLY A 314 34.57 -31.42 -22.96
CA GLY A 314 35.53 -31.42 -21.86
C GLY A 314 35.07 -30.60 -20.66
N PHE A 315 35.98 -29.88 -20.01
CA PHE A 315 35.62 -29.06 -18.85
C PHE A 315 36.32 -27.71 -18.82
N ARG A 316 35.72 -26.80 -18.08
CA ARG A 316 36.31 -25.53 -17.65
C ARG A 316 36.08 -25.34 -16.16
N ALA A 317 37.15 -24.98 -15.44
CA ALA A 317 37.10 -24.68 -14.02
C ALA A 317 37.84 -23.39 -13.69
N VAL A 318 37.31 -22.65 -12.72
CA VAL A 318 37.89 -21.44 -12.17
C VAL A 318 38.36 -21.75 -10.75
N ILE A 319 39.59 -21.38 -10.44
CA ILE A 319 40.22 -21.66 -9.15
C ILE A 319 40.48 -20.34 -8.44
N TYR A 320 40.00 -20.26 -7.21
CA TYR A 320 40.18 -19.12 -6.31
C TYR A 320 41.09 -19.50 -5.15
N LYS A 321 41.91 -18.53 -4.75
CA LYS A 321 42.62 -18.49 -3.48
C LYS A 321 41.71 -17.87 -2.44
N ILE A 322 41.44 -18.63 -1.38
CA ILE A 322 40.63 -18.21 -0.23
C ILE A 322 41.59 -17.88 0.91
N THR A 323 41.60 -16.63 1.36
CA THR A 323 42.39 -16.19 2.51
C THR A 323 41.64 -16.50 3.80
N ASN A 324 42.22 -17.35 4.65
CA ASN A 324 41.69 -17.66 5.97
C ASN A 324 42.16 -16.67 7.03
#